data_AF-A0A534V295-F1
#
_entry.id   AF-A0A534V295-F1
#
_cell.length_a   1.000
_cell.length_b   1.000
_cell.length_c   1.000
_cell.angle_alpha   90.00
_cell.angle_beta   90.00
_cell.angle_gamma   90.00
#
_symmetry.space_group_name_H-M   'P 1'
#
loop_
_entity.id
_entity.type
_entity.pdbx_description
1 polymer ?
#
loop_
_entity_poly.entity_id
_entity_poly.type
_entity_poly.pdbx_seq_one_letter_code
_entity_poly.pdbx_strand_id
1 'polypeptide(L)'
;MRQALLADQGMSRCITTPKWEAERLKDGAIPWPMLSDALVECRDGLAHLDEESFAYYLGGFLRFAVNHLDASLLSPEDELLGSVVFSVTQRSNYNLGRLKRLTDDQIDTVVDFLRLVQERSEAHGTDAEKALKRYWETPEARKKR
;
A
#
# COMPACT_ATOMS: atom_id res chain seq x y z
N MET A 1 4.04 -13.00 3.11
CA MET A 1 2.84 -12.93 3.98
C MET A 1 3.13 -13.09 5.47
N ARG A 2 3.79 -14.18 5.89
CA ARG A 2 4.25 -14.40 7.28
C ARG A 2 5.02 -13.21 7.87
N GLN A 3 5.72 -12.44 7.05
CA GLN A 3 6.50 -11.29 7.47
C GLN A 3 5.72 -9.98 7.62
N ALA A 4 4.63 -9.74 6.88
CA ALA A 4 3.73 -8.62 7.18
C ALA A 4 3.02 -8.87 8.51
N LEU A 5 2.61 -10.12 8.75
CA LEU A 5 2.11 -10.60 10.04
C LEU A 5 3.17 -10.48 11.16
N LEU A 6 4.44 -10.80 10.90
CA LEU A 6 5.52 -10.67 11.88
C LEU A 6 6.03 -9.23 12.08
N ALA A 7 5.90 -8.36 11.08
CA ALA A 7 6.17 -6.93 11.21
C ALA A 7 5.08 -6.24 12.03
N ASP A 8 3.83 -6.67 11.87
CA ASP A 8 2.68 -6.27 12.69
C ASP A 8 2.80 -6.80 14.14
N GLN A 9 3.25 -8.05 14.31
CA GLN A 9 3.40 -8.70 15.63
C GLN A 9 4.77 -8.46 16.31
N GLY A 10 5.73 -7.81 15.66
CA GLY A 10 7.11 -7.68 16.13
C GLY A 10 7.43 -6.30 16.72
N MET A 11 7.93 -6.26 17.97
CA MET A 11 8.44 -5.02 18.61
C MET A 11 9.60 -4.36 17.84
N SER A 12 10.33 -5.11 17.01
CA SER A 12 11.31 -4.58 16.06
C SER A 12 10.65 -4.46 14.70
N ARG A 13 10.21 -3.25 14.35
CA ARG A 13 9.57 -2.87 13.08
C ARG A 13 10.50 -2.97 11.84
N CYS A 14 11.49 -3.86 11.85
CA CYS A 14 12.45 -4.07 10.78
C CYS A 14 12.81 -5.55 10.69
N ILE A 15 12.55 -6.15 9.53
CA ILE A 15 13.04 -7.48 9.18
C ILE A 15 14.41 -7.32 8.51
N THR A 16 15.36 -8.18 8.85
CA THR A 16 16.72 -8.11 8.29
C THR A 16 16.77 -8.57 6.83
N THR A 17 17.55 -7.85 6.01
CA THR A 17 17.71 -8.06 4.55
C THR A 17 17.95 -9.52 4.11
N PRO A 18 18.77 -10.34 4.81
CA PRO A 18 19.01 -11.73 4.39
C PRO A 18 17.79 -12.66 4.57
N LYS A 19 16.94 -12.35 5.56
CA LYS A 19 15.67 -13.07 5.76
C LYS A 19 14.64 -12.71 4.69
N TRP A 20 14.83 -11.56 4.05
CA TRP A 20 13.98 -11.04 3.00
C TRP A 20 14.30 -11.70 1.65
N GLU A 21 15.55 -11.70 1.20
CA GLU A 21 15.91 -12.32 -0.10
C GLU A 21 15.47 -13.79 -0.22
N ALA A 22 15.63 -14.58 0.86
CA ALA A 22 15.22 -15.99 0.89
C ALA A 22 13.71 -16.22 0.80
N GLU A 23 12.89 -15.29 1.31
CA GLU A 23 11.43 -15.37 1.24
C GLU A 23 10.89 -14.70 -0.04
N ARG A 24 11.56 -13.68 -0.57
CA ARG A 24 11.30 -13.13 -1.92
C ARG A 24 11.52 -14.20 -3.00
N LEU A 25 12.48 -15.10 -2.78
CA LEU A 25 12.71 -16.30 -3.58
C LEU A 25 11.61 -17.37 -3.44
N LYS A 26 10.92 -17.44 -2.28
CA LYS A 26 9.78 -18.36 -2.06
C LYS A 26 8.45 -17.77 -2.58
N ASP A 27 8.20 -16.50 -2.28
CA ASP A 27 7.04 -15.72 -2.77
C ASP A 27 7.17 -15.42 -4.28
N GLY A 28 8.39 -15.45 -4.83
CA GLY A 28 8.66 -15.25 -6.26
C GLY A 28 8.05 -16.31 -7.19
N ALA A 29 7.47 -17.38 -6.62
CA ALA A 29 6.71 -18.39 -7.37
C ALA A 29 5.21 -18.05 -7.51
N ILE A 30 4.68 -17.10 -6.73
CA ILE A 30 3.25 -16.75 -6.75
C ILE A 30 3.11 -15.36 -7.39
N PRO A 31 2.42 -15.23 -8.52
CA PRO A 31 2.13 -13.92 -9.09
C PRO A 31 1.40 -13.05 -8.06
N TRP A 32 1.86 -11.82 -7.84
CA TRP A 32 1.20 -10.81 -7.00
C TRP A 32 -0.33 -10.74 -7.16
N PRO A 33 -0.90 -10.89 -8.37
CA PRO A 33 -2.34 -11.06 -8.60
C PRO A 33 -3.08 -12.12 -7.79
N MET A 34 -2.38 -13.15 -7.31
CA MET A 34 -2.93 -14.31 -6.59
C MET A 34 -2.79 -14.21 -5.07
N LEU A 35 -2.26 -13.10 -4.56
CA LEU A 35 -2.06 -12.88 -3.12
C LEU A 35 -3.24 -12.20 -2.42
N SER A 36 -4.33 -11.86 -3.14
CA SER A 36 -5.38 -10.94 -2.64
C SER A 36 -5.98 -11.35 -1.31
N ASP A 37 -6.42 -12.59 -1.16
CA ASP A 37 -7.28 -12.95 -0.03
C ASP A 37 -6.50 -13.05 1.28
N ALA A 38 -5.24 -13.44 1.20
CA ALA A 38 -4.41 -13.58 2.37
C ALA A 38 -3.68 -12.26 2.75
N LEU A 39 -3.92 -11.17 2.00
CA LEU A 39 -3.62 -9.80 2.45
C LEU A 39 -4.58 -9.33 3.54
N VAL A 40 -5.81 -9.86 3.62
CA VAL A 40 -6.76 -9.54 4.71
C VAL A 40 -6.16 -9.89 6.07
N GLU A 41 -5.44 -11.00 6.16
CA GLU A 41 -4.74 -11.41 7.38
C GLU A 41 -3.61 -10.44 7.76
N CYS A 42 -3.08 -9.68 6.80
CA CYS A 42 -2.01 -8.73 7.03
C CYS A 42 -2.50 -7.37 7.53
N ARG A 43 -3.82 -7.08 7.53
CA ARG A 43 -4.45 -5.83 8.01
C ARG A 43 -3.57 -4.59 7.72
N ASP A 44 -3.01 -3.96 8.76
CA ASP A 44 -2.18 -2.74 8.68
C ASP A 44 -0.71 -2.97 8.32
N GLY A 45 -0.36 -4.18 7.89
CA GLY A 45 1.01 -4.60 7.59
C GLY A 45 1.69 -3.69 6.56
N LEU A 46 0.94 -3.11 5.60
CA LEU A 46 1.46 -2.15 4.62
C LEU A 46 2.05 -0.90 5.31
N ALA A 47 1.38 -0.39 6.35
CA ALA A 47 1.79 0.80 7.08
C ALA A 47 3.06 0.57 7.93
N HIS A 48 3.50 -0.68 8.07
CA HIS A 48 4.67 -1.08 8.86
C HIS A 48 5.86 -1.55 8.01
N LEU A 49 5.72 -1.61 6.69
CA LEU A 49 6.82 -2.00 5.80
C LEU A 49 7.92 -0.93 5.74
N ASP A 50 9.16 -1.39 5.54
CA ASP A 50 10.27 -0.51 5.13
C ASP A 50 10.06 0.04 3.70
N GLU A 51 10.94 0.93 3.25
CA GLU A 51 10.78 1.60 1.94
C GLU A 51 10.77 0.63 0.74
N GLU A 52 11.63 -0.39 0.75
CA GLU A 52 11.76 -1.33 -0.37
C GLU A 52 10.58 -2.30 -0.40
N SER A 53 10.26 -2.86 0.77
CA SER A 53 9.12 -3.75 0.97
C SER A 53 7.81 -3.07 0.62
N PHE A 54 7.64 -1.80 1.02
CA PHE A 54 6.47 -1.01 0.69
C PHE A 54 6.30 -0.89 -0.83
N ALA A 55 7.32 -0.42 -1.55
CA ALA A 55 7.25 -0.24 -2.99
C ALA A 55 6.95 -1.56 -3.72
N TYR A 56 7.47 -2.67 -3.21
CA TYR A 56 7.26 -3.99 -3.81
C TYR A 56 5.84 -4.53 -3.61
N TYR A 57 5.30 -4.47 -2.39
CA TYR A 57 3.99 -5.05 -2.08
C TYR A 57 2.81 -4.13 -2.38
N LEU A 58 3.03 -2.81 -2.53
CA LEU A 58 1.97 -1.82 -2.75
C LEU A 58 1.00 -2.23 -3.87
N GLY A 59 1.50 -2.74 -4.99
CA GLY A 59 0.63 -3.17 -6.11
C GLY A 59 -0.37 -4.27 -5.73
N GLY A 60 0.02 -5.19 -4.85
CA GLY A 60 -0.88 -6.24 -4.34
C GLY A 60 -1.99 -5.65 -3.46
N PHE A 61 -1.63 -4.73 -2.57
CA PHE A 61 -2.58 -4.01 -1.72
C PHE A 61 -3.53 -3.11 -2.52
N LEU A 62 -3.04 -2.41 -3.55
CA LEU A 62 -3.87 -1.61 -4.44
C LEU A 62 -4.89 -2.47 -5.19
N ARG A 63 -4.48 -3.63 -5.72
CA ARG A 63 -5.38 -4.57 -6.38
C ARG A 63 -6.45 -5.09 -5.42
N PHE A 64 -6.06 -5.47 -4.21
CA PHE A 64 -7.01 -5.89 -3.18
C PHE A 64 -8.05 -4.79 -2.92
N ALA A 65 -7.58 -3.55 -2.70
CA ALA A 65 -8.43 -2.40 -2.42
C ALA A 65 -9.41 -2.14 -3.57
N VAL A 66 -8.96 -2.18 -4.83
CA VAL A 66 -9.83 -2.02 -6.01
C VAL A 66 -10.94 -3.08 -6.06
N ASN A 67 -10.62 -4.34 -5.75
CA ASN A 67 -11.59 -5.43 -5.78
C ASN A 67 -12.63 -5.36 -4.65
N HIS A 68 -12.37 -4.56 -3.61
CA HIS A 68 -13.22 -4.44 -2.42
C HIS A 68 -13.66 -3.00 -2.15
N LEU A 69 -13.67 -2.13 -3.18
CA LEU A 69 -14.09 -0.73 -3.05
C LEU A 69 -15.50 -0.55 -2.49
N ASP A 70 -16.39 -1.50 -2.80
CA ASP A 70 -17.79 -1.47 -2.38
C ASP A 70 -18.05 -2.39 -1.17
N ALA A 71 -16.99 -2.78 -0.44
CA ALA A 71 -17.14 -3.58 0.77
C ALA A 71 -17.99 -2.83 1.81
N SER A 72 -18.72 -3.60 2.63
CA SER A 72 -19.52 -3.03 3.71
C SER A 72 -18.64 -2.24 4.68
N LEU A 73 -19.10 -1.06 5.09
CA LEU A 73 -18.42 -0.25 6.10
C LEU A 73 -18.15 -1.09 7.35
N LEU A 74 -16.95 -0.97 7.93
CA LEU A 74 -16.49 -1.74 9.10
C LEU A 74 -16.23 -3.23 8.84
N SER A 75 -16.23 -3.67 7.59
CA SER A 75 -15.71 -5.00 7.23
C SER A 75 -14.18 -5.02 7.27
N PRO A 76 -13.54 -6.18 7.49
CA PRO A 76 -12.08 -6.30 7.38
C PRO A 76 -11.52 -5.79 6.04
N GLU A 77 -12.28 -5.95 4.97
CA GLU A 77 -11.95 -5.48 3.63
C GLU A 77 -11.97 -3.94 3.55
N ASP A 78 -12.97 -3.29 4.16
CA ASP A 78 -13.08 -1.83 4.29
C ASP A 78 -11.96 -1.26 5.18
N GLU A 79 -11.64 -1.93 6.30
CA GLU A 79 -10.50 -1.56 7.14
C GLU A 79 -9.18 -1.57 6.33
N LEU A 80 -8.98 -2.63 5.52
CA LEU A 80 -7.79 -2.73 4.67
C LEU A 80 -7.79 -1.70 3.55
N LEU A 81 -8.92 -1.43 2.90
CA LEU A 81 -9.07 -0.33 1.94
C LEU A 81 -8.67 1.00 2.57
N GLY A 82 -9.19 1.32 3.75
CA GLY A 82 -8.84 2.51 4.52
C GLY A 82 -7.36 2.59 4.82
N SER A 83 -6.73 1.46 5.21
CA SER A 83 -5.29 1.37 5.47
C SER A 83 -4.45 1.62 4.21
N VAL A 84 -4.88 1.13 3.05
CA VAL A 84 -4.22 1.40 1.76
C VAL A 84 -4.32 2.86 1.39
N VAL A 85 -5.53 3.45 1.47
CA VAL A 85 -5.74 4.89 1.23
C VAL A 85 -4.87 5.70 2.18
N PHE A 86 -4.89 5.41 3.48
CA PHE A 86 -4.05 6.09 4.45
C PHE A 86 -2.56 5.99 4.11
N SER A 87 -2.08 4.81 3.73
CA SER A 87 -0.69 4.56 3.38
C SER A 87 -0.20 5.36 2.17
N VAL A 88 -1.08 5.64 1.20
CA VAL A 88 -0.73 6.47 0.03
C VAL A 88 -1.07 7.96 0.22
N THR A 89 -1.79 8.35 1.27
CA THR A 89 -2.17 9.75 1.52
C THR A 89 -1.37 10.39 2.66
N GLN A 90 -0.89 9.63 3.64
CA GLN A 90 -0.18 10.16 4.81
C GLN A 90 1.20 10.75 4.42
N ARG A 91 1.52 11.94 4.95
CA ARG A 91 2.73 12.71 4.57
C ARG A 91 3.79 12.80 5.68
N SER A 92 3.91 11.78 6.53
CA SER A 92 4.99 11.74 7.53
C SER A 92 6.35 11.57 6.84
N ASN A 93 7.43 12.12 7.41
CA ASN A 93 8.80 11.98 6.85
C ASN A 93 9.17 10.53 6.54
N TYR A 94 8.72 9.61 7.39
CA TYR A 94 8.88 8.18 7.21
C TYR A 94 8.15 7.67 5.95
N ASN A 95 6.88 8.03 5.78
CA ASN A 95 6.12 7.61 4.61
C ASN A 95 6.64 8.26 3.31
N LEU A 96 7.12 9.50 3.37
CA LEU A 96 7.76 10.16 2.22
C LEU A 96 8.96 9.40 1.69
N GLY A 97 9.73 8.74 2.56
CA GLY A 97 10.83 7.87 2.15
C GLY A 97 10.34 6.72 1.28
N ARG A 98 9.25 6.06 1.70
CA ARG A 98 8.61 4.97 0.95
C ARG A 98 8.04 5.44 -0.38
N LEU A 99 7.29 6.54 -0.39
CA LEU A 99 6.66 7.07 -1.60
C LEU A 99 7.71 7.47 -2.67
N LYS A 100 8.91 7.92 -2.25
CA LYS A 100 10.01 8.24 -3.17
C LYS A 100 10.64 7.03 -3.86
N ARG A 101 10.44 5.82 -3.33
CA ARG A 101 10.92 4.58 -3.96
C ARG A 101 10.05 4.12 -5.12
N LEU A 102 8.85 4.68 -5.27
CA LEU A 102 7.97 4.30 -6.35
C LEU A 102 8.57 4.68 -7.71
N THR A 103 8.40 3.77 -8.65
CA THR A 103 8.62 4.02 -10.08
C THR A 103 7.50 4.91 -10.64
N ASP A 104 7.72 5.47 -11.82
CA ASP A 104 6.73 6.35 -12.44
C ASP A 104 5.44 5.58 -12.76
N ASP A 105 5.54 4.33 -13.19
CA ASP A 105 4.39 3.44 -13.42
C ASP A 105 3.62 3.14 -12.12
N GLN A 106 4.32 2.96 -11.00
CA GLN A 106 3.69 2.76 -9.70
C GLN A 106 3.01 4.04 -9.20
N ILE A 107 3.61 5.21 -9.45
CA ILE A 107 2.99 6.50 -9.15
C ILE A 107 1.70 6.65 -9.96
N ASP A 108 1.72 6.34 -11.25
CA ASP A 108 0.54 6.40 -12.13
C ASP A 108 -0.56 5.46 -11.64
N THR A 109 -0.19 4.25 -11.23
CA THR A 109 -1.14 3.28 -10.63
C THR A 109 -1.77 3.82 -9.34
N VAL A 110 -1.00 4.49 -8.48
CA VAL A 110 -1.54 5.12 -7.26
C VAL A 110 -2.48 6.28 -7.60
N VAL A 111 -2.14 7.10 -8.60
CA VAL A 111 -3.01 8.19 -9.07
C VAL A 111 -4.35 7.63 -9.56
N ASP A 112 -4.32 6.60 -10.41
CA ASP A 112 -5.52 5.97 -10.95
C ASP A 112 -6.36 5.33 -9.83
N PHE A 113 -5.72 4.65 -8.87
CA PHE A 113 -6.39 4.14 -7.69
C PHE A 113 -7.09 5.24 -6.88
N LEU A 114 -6.40 6.35 -6.60
CA LEU A 114 -6.96 7.46 -5.83
C LEU A 114 -8.13 8.14 -6.55
N ARG A 115 -8.06 8.28 -7.88
CA ARG A 115 -9.19 8.77 -8.69
C ARG A 115 -10.40 7.84 -8.58
N LEU A 116 -10.16 6.53 -8.67
CA LEU A 116 -11.23 5.54 -8.53
C LEU A 116 -11.87 5.58 -7.13
N VAL A 117 -11.06 5.71 -6.06
CA VAL A 117 -11.57 5.87 -4.69
C VAL A 117 -12.34 7.17 -4.53
N GLN A 118 -11.85 8.27 -5.09
CA GLN A 118 -12.53 9.57 -5.09
C GLN A 118 -13.93 9.47 -5.71
N GLU A 119 -14.06 8.76 -6.83
CA GLU A 119 -15.32 8.64 -7.56
C GLU A 119 -16.31 7.68 -6.91
N ARG A 120 -15.83 6.61 -6.28
CA ARG A 120 -16.66 5.47 -5.89
C ARG A 120 -16.85 5.26 -4.39
N SER A 121 -15.92 5.74 -3.56
CA SER A 121 -15.98 5.52 -2.11
C SER A 121 -16.53 6.75 -1.40
N GLU A 122 -17.71 6.63 -0.79
CA GLU A 122 -18.27 7.68 0.07
C GLU A 122 -17.40 7.91 1.32
N ALA A 123 -16.85 6.84 1.89
CA ALA A 123 -16.06 6.89 3.12
C ALA A 123 -14.66 7.51 2.92
N HIS A 124 -13.99 7.21 1.80
CA HIS A 124 -12.59 7.58 1.58
C HIS A 124 -12.36 8.59 0.46
N GLY A 125 -13.40 8.93 -0.32
CA GLY A 125 -13.24 9.74 -1.53
C GLY A 125 -12.69 11.15 -1.27
N THR A 126 -13.08 11.78 -0.16
CA THR A 126 -12.56 13.11 0.22
C THR A 126 -11.06 13.10 0.52
N ASP A 127 -10.56 12.05 1.16
CA ASP A 127 -9.14 11.95 1.49
C ASP A 127 -8.30 11.64 0.25
N ALA A 128 -8.84 10.83 -0.66
CA ALA A 128 -8.23 10.58 -1.96
C ALA A 128 -8.10 11.86 -2.79
N GLU A 129 -9.17 12.67 -2.89
CA GLU A 129 -9.16 13.96 -3.57
C GLU A 129 -8.07 14.90 -3.02
N LYS A 130 -7.99 15.02 -1.68
CA LYS A 130 -7.00 15.88 -1.04
C LYS A 130 -5.58 15.41 -1.35
N ALA A 131 -5.34 14.10 -1.35
CA ALA A 131 -4.02 13.55 -1.64
C ALA A 131 -3.59 13.76 -3.09
N LEU A 132 -4.52 13.60 -4.04
CA LEU A 132 -4.31 13.93 -5.46
C LEU A 132 -3.82 15.36 -5.62
N LYS A 133 -4.61 16.32 -5.14
CA LYS A 133 -4.33 17.76 -5.27
C LYS A 133 -3.04 18.20 -4.58
N ARG A 134 -2.74 17.63 -3.41
CA ARG A 134 -1.62 18.08 -2.57
C ARG A 134 -0.28 17.47 -2.95
N TYR A 135 -0.26 16.30 -3.59
CA TYR A 135 0.98 15.60 -3.86
C TYR A 135 0.97 14.85 -5.19
N TRP A 136 0.04 13.92 -5.38
CA TRP A 136 0.15 12.93 -6.47
C TRP A 136 0.04 13.52 -7.87
N GLU A 137 -0.71 14.61 -8.04
CA GLU A 137 -0.81 15.32 -9.31
C GLU A 137 0.21 16.47 -9.43
N THR A 138 1.15 16.57 -8.48
CA THR A 138 2.20 17.61 -8.48
C THR A 138 3.53 17.06 -9.00
N PRO A 139 4.44 17.91 -9.49
CA PRO A 139 5.79 17.49 -9.87
C PRO A 139 6.59 16.88 -8.72
N GLU A 140 6.22 17.16 -7.46
CA GLU A 140 6.91 16.61 -6.29
C GLU A 140 6.84 15.09 -6.25
N ALA A 141 5.72 14.48 -6.66
CA ALA A 141 5.54 13.04 -6.65
C ALA A 141 6.56 12.30 -7.52
N ARG A 142 7.04 12.94 -8.59
CA ARG A 142 8.00 12.36 -9.55
C ARG A 142 9.44 12.80 -9.30
N LYS A 143 9.69 13.63 -8.29
CA LYS A 143 11.04 14.14 -8.01
C LYS A 143 11.89 13.05 -7.37
N LYS A 144 12.70 12.36 -8.17
CA LYS A 144 13.76 11.45 -7.68
C LYS A 144 14.80 12.26 -6.88
N ARG A 145 15.31 11.70 -5.78
CA ARG A 145 16.43 12.26 -5.01
C ARG A 145 17.76 11.82 -5.59
#